data_AF-A0A1I6S7Y9-F1
#
_entry.id   AF-A0A1I6S7Y9-F1
#
_cell.length_a   1.000
_cell.length_b   1.000
_cell.length_c   1.000
_cell.angle_alpha   90.00
_cell.angle_beta   90.00
_cell.angle_gamma   90.00
#
_symmetry.space_group_name_H-M   'P 1'
#
loop_
_entity.id
_entity.type
_entity.pdbx_description
1 polymer ?
#
loop_
_entity_poly.entity_id
_entity_poly.type
_entity_poly.pdbx_seq_one_letter_code
_entity_poly.pdbx_strand_id
1 'polypeptide(L)'
;MLLLGASYKPNIADTRETPALPVASGLLKSGADVVYHDPNVPEFAVGERELDRVERVEDGLREADLAILLQDHACYDPVRLVASRCLLLDTRGKLAGENIRHL
;
A
#
# COMPACT_ATOMS: atom_id res chain seq x y z
N MET A 1 -8.12 4.83 -1.73
CA MET A 1 -7.32 3.98 -0.81
C MET A 1 -5.98 3.65 -1.46
N LEU A 2 -4.89 3.70 -0.69
CA LEU A 2 -3.54 3.39 -1.17
C LEU A 2 -3.01 2.09 -0.54
N LEU A 3 -2.53 1.17 -1.36
CA LEU A 3 -1.77 0.00 -0.90
C LEU A 3 -0.27 0.29 -0.99
N LEU A 4 0.43 0.19 0.13
CA LEU A 4 1.88 0.32 0.20
C LEU A 4 2.51 -1.08 0.17
N GLY A 5 2.97 -1.48 -1.00
CA GLY A 5 3.52 -2.81 -1.29
C GLY A 5 2.53 -3.71 -2.01
N ALA A 6 2.94 -4.21 -3.18
CA ALA A 6 2.23 -5.20 -3.97
C ALA A 6 3.00 -6.53 -4.05
N SER A 7 4.32 -6.49 -3.82
CA SER A 7 5.16 -7.67 -3.79
C SER A 7 4.82 -8.62 -2.62
N TYR A 8 5.27 -9.87 -2.76
CA TYR A 8 5.16 -10.92 -1.74
C TYR A 8 6.05 -10.63 -0.52
N LYS A 9 7.23 -10.05 -0.76
CA LYS A 9 8.20 -9.65 0.28
C LYS A 9 8.78 -8.27 -0.04
N PRO A 10 9.32 -7.56 0.95
CA PRO A 10 9.98 -6.29 0.70
C PRO A 10 11.12 -6.39 -0.32
N ASN A 11 11.24 -5.37 -1.16
CA ASN A 11 12.38 -5.11 -2.04
C ASN A 11 12.63 -6.18 -3.12
N ILE A 12 11.60 -6.94 -3.50
CA ILE A 12 11.62 -7.87 -4.62
C ILE A 12 10.40 -7.65 -5.52
N ALA A 13 10.49 -8.04 -6.78
CA ALA A 13 9.40 -7.88 -7.76
C ALA A 13 8.38 -9.03 -7.76
N ASP A 14 8.60 -10.09 -6.97
CA ASP A 14 7.72 -11.26 -6.97
C ASP A 14 6.37 -10.92 -6.34
N THR A 15 5.29 -11.13 -7.09
CA THR A 15 3.89 -10.90 -6.67
C THR A 15 3.12 -12.20 -6.45
N ARG A 16 3.75 -13.37 -6.67
CA ARG A 16 3.08 -14.66 -6.45
C ARG A 16 2.70 -14.80 -4.98
N GLU A 17 1.46 -15.20 -4.74
CA GLU A 17 0.90 -15.37 -3.39
C GLU A 17 1.01 -14.10 -2.51
N THR A 18 1.07 -12.92 -3.13
CA THR A 18 1.16 -11.67 -2.40
C THR A 18 -0.05 -11.48 -1.48
N PRO A 19 0.16 -11.04 -0.21
CA PRO A 19 -0.94 -10.69 0.68
C PRO A 19 -1.72 -9.46 0.18
N ALA A 20 -1.16 -8.67 -0.76
CA ALA A 20 -1.85 -7.52 -1.33
C ALA A 20 -3.04 -7.89 -2.21
N LEU A 21 -3.02 -9.06 -2.86
CA LEU A 21 -4.07 -9.48 -3.78
C LEU A 21 -5.43 -9.69 -3.08
N PRO A 22 -5.54 -10.48 -1.99
CA PRO A 22 -6.81 -10.62 -1.28
C PRO A 22 -7.29 -9.32 -0.63
N VAL A 23 -6.37 -8.47 -0.15
CA VAL A 23 -6.71 -7.14 0.40
C VAL A 23 -7.31 -6.25 -0.69
N ALA A 24 -6.61 -6.09 -1.81
CA ALA A 24 -7.10 -5.30 -2.93
C ALA A 24 -8.45 -5.83 -3.44
N SER A 25 -8.59 -7.15 -3.60
CA SER A 25 -9.85 -7.77 -4.02
C SER A 25 -11.02 -7.46 -3.06
N GLY A 26 -10.80 -7.53 -1.74
CA GLY A 26 -11.81 -7.22 -0.74
C GLY A 26 -12.23 -5.74 -0.77
N LEU A 27 -11.27 -4.83 -0.92
CA LEU A 27 -11.52 -3.40 -1.01
C LEU A 27 -12.30 -3.03 -2.28
N LEU A 28 -11.89 -3.56 -3.43
CA LEU A 28 -12.59 -3.36 -4.70
C LEU A 28 -14.03 -3.89 -4.65
N LYS A 29 -14.24 -5.08 -4.07
CA LYS A 29 -15.59 -5.64 -3.86
C LYS A 29 -16.46 -4.79 -2.93
N SER A 30 -15.84 -4.02 -2.05
CA SER A 30 -16.52 -3.09 -1.15
C SER A 30 -16.78 -1.72 -1.79
N GLY A 31 -16.42 -1.53 -3.07
CA GLY A 31 -16.63 -0.28 -3.81
C GLY A 31 -15.56 0.78 -3.57
N ALA A 32 -14.41 0.43 -3.00
CA ALA A 32 -13.32 1.37 -2.80
C ALA A 32 -12.54 1.61 -4.12
N ASP A 33 -12.10 2.86 -4.31
CA ASP A 33 -11.08 3.19 -5.31
C ASP A 33 -9.71 2.82 -4.74
N VAL A 34 -9.03 1.86 -5.39
CA VAL A 34 -7.76 1.30 -4.93
C VAL A 34 -6.67 1.63 -5.93
N VAL A 35 -5.62 2.29 -5.43
CA VAL A 35 -4.35 2.50 -6.12
C VAL A 35 -3.24 1.85 -5.29
N TYR A 36 -2.07 1.64 -5.88
CA TYR A 36 -0.94 1.05 -5.17
C TYR A 36 0.36 1.79 -5.42
N HIS A 37 1.30 1.65 -4.50
CA HIS A 37 2.69 1.99 -4.72
C HIS A 37 3.55 0.77 -4.36
N ASP A 38 4.42 0.38 -5.28
CA ASP A 38 5.51 -0.56 -5.05
C ASP A 38 6.67 -0.19 -5.99
N PRO A 39 7.89 0.00 -5.48
CA PRO A 39 9.03 0.38 -6.32
C PRO A 39 9.53 -0.76 -7.22
N ASN A 40 9.19 -2.01 -6.93
CA ASN A 40 9.68 -3.19 -7.66
C ASN A 40 8.62 -3.83 -8.57
N VAL A 41 7.37 -3.44 -8.42
CA VAL A 41 6.23 -3.99 -9.18
C VAL A 41 5.65 -2.87 -10.04
N PRO A 42 5.92 -2.84 -11.36
CA PRO A 42 5.42 -1.80 -12.26
C PRO A 42 3.95 -2.00 -12.64
N GLU A 43 3.47 -3.24 -12.62
CA GLU A 43 2.12 -3.62 -13.01
C GLU A 43 1.55 -4.58 -11.96
N PHE A 44 0.35 -4.28 -11.47
CA PHE A 44 -0.34 -5.09 -10.49
C PHE A 44 -1.83 -5.16 -10.83
N ALA A 45 -2.33 -6.37 -11.04
CA ALA A 45 -3.70 -6.63 -11.42
C ALA A 45 -4.42 -7.49 -10.39
N VAL A 46 -5.72 -7.24 -10.23
CA VAL A 46 -6.65 -8.03 -9.41
C VAL A 46 -7.70 -8.62 -10.34
N GLY A 47 -7.50 -9.89 -10.73
CA GLY A 47 -8.29 -10.50 -11.80
C GLY A 47 -7.98 -9.82 -13.14
N GLU A 48 -9.00 -9.32 -13.82
CA GLU A 48 -8.86 -8.60 -15.10
C GLU A 48 -8.65 -7.08 -14.93
N ARG A 49 -8.68 -6.57 -13.69
CA ARG A 49 -8.52 -5.13 -13.41
C ARG A 49 -7.07 -4.83 -13.02
N GLU A 50 -6.39 -4.06 -13.86
CA GLU A 50 -5.15 -3.40 -13.48
C GLU A 50 -5.44 -2.26 -12.49
N LEU A 51 -4.57 -2.13 -11.48
CA LEU A 51 -4.62 -1.02 -10.54
C LEU A 51 -3.67 0.08 -10.98
N ASP A 52 -4.05 1.33 -10.74
CA ASP A 52 -3.18 2.46 -11.02
C ASP A 52 -2.01 2.46 -10.03
N ARG A 53 -0.81 2.53 -10.59
CA ARG A 53 0.43 2.69 -9.83
C ARG A 53 0.66 4.17 -9.57
N VAL A 54 0.88 4.50 -8.30
CA VAL A 54 1.38 5.80 -7.90
C VAL A 54 2.91 5.76 -7.98
N GLU A 55 3.51 6.66 -8.75
CA GLU A 55 4.98 6.73 -8.90
C GLU A 55 5.69 7.23 -7.65
N ARG A 56 5.07 8.17 -6.92
CA ARG A 56 5.61 8.77 -5.70
C ARG A 56 4.69 8.49 -4.54
N VAL A 57 5.18 7.78 -3.53
CA VAL A 57 4.39 7.45 -2.34
C VAL A 57 3.76 8.69 -1.67
N GLU A 58 4.43 9.85 -1.71
CA GLU A 58 3.92 11.08 -1.11
C GLU A 58 2.68 11.64 -1.82
N ASP A 59 2.53 11.39 -3.12
CA ASP A 59 1.36 11.83 -3.89
C ASP A 59 0.16 10.96 -3.56
N GLY A 60 0.34 9.64 -3.50
CA GLY A 60 -0.70 8.72 -3.09
C GLY A 60 -1.18 8.97 -1.65
N LEU A 61 -0.25 9.27 -0.73
CA LEU A 61 -0.59 9.60 0.67
C LEU A 61 -1.36 10.91 0.80
N ARG A 62 -1.23 11.83 -0.16
CA ARG A 62 -1.95 13.11 -0.15
C ARG A 62 -3.40 12.94 -0.58
N GLU A 63 -3.65 12.02 -1.49
CA GLU A 63 -4.96 11.82 -2.13
C GLU A 63 -5.79 10.73 -1.43
N ALA A 64 -5.16 9.76 -0.78
CA ALA A 64 -5.87 8.65 -0.15
C ALA A 64 -6.45 9.03 1.22
N ASP A 65 -7.69 8.58 1.48
CA ASP A 65 -8.29 8.64 2.82
C ASP A 65 -7.60 7.70 3.82
N LEU A 66 -7.15 6.54 3.32
CA LEU A 66 -6.49 5.46 4.06
C LEU A 66 -5.39 4.84 3.19
N ALA A 67 -4.21 4.67 3.77
CA ALA A 67 -3.16 3.81 3.22
C ALA A 67 -2.90 2.58 4.11
N ILE A 68 -2.64 1.44 3.47
CA ILE A 68 -2.38 0.17 4.15
C ILE A 68 -0.94 -0.24 3.87
N LEU A 69 -0.13 -0.35 4.92
CA LEU A 69 1.23 -0.85 4.83
C LEU A 69 1.21 -2.37 4.80
N LEU A 70 1.45 -2.94 3.62
CA LEU A 70 1.47 -4.38 3.37
C LEU A 70 2.89 -4.93 3.23
N GLN A 71 3.82 -4.12 2.72
CA GLN A 71 5.25 -4.46 2.66
C GLN A 71 6.12 -3.29 3.12
N ASP A 72 7.14 -3.61 3.92
CA ASP A 72 8.11 -2.66 4.46
C ASP A 72 9.29 -2.48 3.50
N HIS A 73 9.04 -1.87 2.34
CA HIS A 73 10.12 -1.57 1.38
C HIS A 73 11.10 -0.56 1.97
N ALA A 74 12.38 -0.69 1.62
CA ALA A 74 13.43 0.18 2.15
C ALA A 74 13.24 1.66 1.80
N CYS A 75 12.48 1.97 0.75
CA CYS A 75 12.14 3.36 0.38
C CYS A 75 11.07 3.99 1.29
N TYR A 76 10.36 3.21 2.10
CA TYR A 76 9.35 3.69 3.02
C TYR A 76 10.00 4.21 4.29
N ASP A 77 10.30 5.49 4.30
CA ASP A 77 10.78 6.20 5.48
C ASP A 77 9.62 6.36 6.49
N PRO A 78 9.68 5.70 7.67
CA PRO A 78 8.61 5.77 8.66
C PRO A 78 8.30 7.21 9.11
N VAL A 79 9.32 8.07 9.20
CA VAL A 79 9.14 9.46 9.62
C VAL A 79 8.28 10.21 8.60
N ARG A 80 8.52 9.99 7.31
CA ARG A 80 7.74 10.61 6.23
C ARG A 80 6.34 10.06 6.14
N LEU A 81 6.18 8.75 6.30
CA LEU A 81 4.85 8.11 6.29
C LEU A 81 3.98 8.65 7.43
N VAL A 82 4.50 8.64 8.66
CA VAL A 82 3.78 9.13 9.85
C VAL A 82 3.47 10.63 9.75
N ALA A 83 4.35 11.43 9.15
CA ALA A 83 4.11 12.86 8.95
C ALA A 83 2.99 13.17 7.94
N SER A 84 2.54 12.19 7.16
CA SER A 84 1.37 12.37 6.27
C SER A 84 0.08 12.55 7.10
N ARG A 85 -0.90 13.25 6.53
CA ARG A 85 -2.23 13.39 7.16
C ARG A 85 -3.15 12.19 6.88
N CYS A 86 -2.70 11.23 6.08
CA CYS A 86 -3.46 10.03 5.75
C CYS A 86 -3.63 9.15 6.99
N LEU A 87 -4.79 8.51 7.14
CA LEU A 87 -4.91 7.41 8.11
C LEU A 87 -4.07 6.24 7.61
N LEU A 88 -3.29 5.62 8.48
CA LEU A 88 -2.41 4.53 8.10
C LEU A 88 -2.75 3.26 8.87
N LEU A 89 -3.00 2.17 8.15
CA LEU A 89 -3.13 0.84 8.71
C LEU A 89 -1.82 0.09 8.55
N ASP A 90 -1.11 -0.10 9.66
CA ASP A 90 0.17 -0.78 9.71
C ASP A 90 0.01 -2.25 10.06
N THR A 91 0.19 -3.11 9.06
CA THR A 91 0.17 -4.58 9.21
C THR A 91 1.54 -5.18 9.54
N ARG A 92 2.59 -4.34 9.61
CA ARG A 92 4.00 -4.74 9.70
C ARG A 92 4.67 -4.33 11.02
N GLY A 93 4.03 -3.47 11.80
CA GLY A 93 4.54 -2.97 13.08
C GLY A 93 5.77 -2.07 12.91
N LYS A 94 5.76 -1.23 11.87
CA LYS A 94 6.89 -0.37 11.46
C LYS A 94 6.65 1.11 11.72
N LEU A 95 5.41 1.50 11.92
CA LEU A 95 5.00 2.89 12.07
C LEU A 95 4.56 3.15 13.52
N ALA A 96 4.70 4.39 13.97
CA ALA A 96 4.20 4.82 15.28
C ALA A 96 3.76 6.29 15.18
N GLY A 97 2.52 6.58 15.56
CA GLY A 97 1.94 7.92 15.46
C GLY A 97 0.43 7.93 15.71
N GLU A 98 -0.16 9.11 15.87
CA GLU A 98 -1.57 9.29 16.22
C GLU A 98 -2.54 8.82 15.11
N ASN A 99 -2.12 8.98 13.85
CA ASN A 99 -2.83 8.54 12.65
C ASN A 99 -2.57 7.07 12.28
N ILE A 100 -1.85 6.31 13.12
CA ILE A 100 -1.53 4.91 12.85
C ILE A 100 -2.53 4.00 13.56
N ARG A 101 -2.97 2.94 12.87
CA ARG A 101 -3.72 1.82 13.41
C ARG A 101 -2.94 0.55 13.15
N HIS A 102 -2.87 -0.32 14.16
CA HIS A 102 -2.22 -1.62 14.05
C HIS A 102 -3.28 -2.72 13.94
N LEU A 103 -2.93 -3.79 13.22
CA LEU A 103 -3.67 -5.05 13.21
C LEU A 103 -3.04 -6.07 14.15
#